data_AF-A0A6C1QSK7-F1
#
_entry.id   AF-A0A6C1QSK7-F1
#
_cell.length_a   1.000
_cell.length_b   1.000
_cell.length_c   1.000
_cell.angle_alpha   90.00
_cell.angle_beta   90.00
_cell.angle_gamma   90.00
#
_symmetry.space_group_name_H-M   'P 1'
#
loop_
_entity.id
_entity.type
_entity.pdbx_description
1 polymer ?
#
loop_
_entity_poly.entity_id
_entity_poly.type
_entity_poly.pdbx_seq_one_letter_code
_entity_poly.pdbx_strand_id
1 'polypeptide(L)'
;MAKKVDVEKVLQAARSSIPLTVKSYTLPHETEIYLEEILGHFLKEMGQEKLKDPLAYCLRELAVNAKKANTKRVYFQEKRLDLETDSDYVEGMKHFKQETLDNINHYLEKQKEAGLYVKVIFHSKGRDLHLYVVNNATITRKEQIRIYDRIARSRAFGSLEEALTTVLDDSEGAGLGIVILVLMLKKIGLDEDAFDIDVEGDETIAKIVVPMSKVRLESLELISEQIVREIDSLPRFPENIVSLQRMIGDPDAEITAIARSISTDPSLTADLLKVVNSAAFMLPKKVDNIVEAVKLVGMRGLRNLLYSYGTQKILGSETAETKKLWEHSYRTAFYAYNLAKNLSRKKEILDDVYVGGILHDMGKIIFSSVHPDLMNKINSFCRDKAIPSEIFEDLAAGLNHSEIGAMIAENWNFPEALINAIKYHHTPHSAPPPFRDVVYTVYLANALCHVRDAGIGMEQIDPSVLASFKIVTEEQLRTIESRLDAAFARESVASI
;
A
#
# COMPACT_ATOMS: atom_id res chain seq x y z
N MET A 1 13.70 12.10 -18.61
CA MET A 1 13.37 10.99 -19.52
C MET A 1 13.65 9.72 -18.75
N ALA A 2 12.62 9.05 -18.25
CA ALA A 2 12.77 7.82 -17.51
C ALA A 2 13.56 6.80 -18.34
N LYS A 3 14.59 6.18 -17.73
CA LYS A 3 15.34 5.10 -18.38
C LYS A 3 14.39 3.92 -18.55
N LYS A 4 13.96 3.64 -19.78
CA LYS A 4 13.18 2.44 -20.08
C LYS A 4 14.04 1.20 -19.81
N VAL A 5 13.49 0.20 -19.11
CA VAL A 5 14.20 -1.06 -18.86
C VAL A 5 14.43 -1.81 -20.17
N ASP A 6 15.70 -2.13 -20.44
CA ASP A 6 16.08 -3.05 -21.50
C ASP A 6 15.87 -4.48 -21.00
N VAL A 7 14.65 -4.98 -21.21
CA VAL A 7 14.20 -6.28 -20.71
C VAL A 7 15.10 -7.40 -21.22
N GLU A 8 15.53 -7.35 -22.48
CA GLU A 8 16.39 -8.38 -23.08
C GLU A 8 17.73 -8.45 -22.37
N LYS A 9 18.35 -7.29 -22.10
CA LYS A 9 19.59 -7.20 -21.32
C LYS A 9 19.43 -7.71 -19.89
N VAL A 10 18.31 -7.39 -19.24
CA VAL A 10 18.03 -7.87 -17.87
C VAL A 10 17.88 -9.38 -17.83
N LEU A 11 17.09 -9.96 -18.75
CA LEU A 11 16.90 -11.41 -18.85
C LEU A 11 18.20 -12.12 -19.22
N GLN A 12 19.01 -11.54 -20.11
CA GLN A 12 20.32 -12.08 -20.45
C GLN A 12 21.25 -12.10 -19.22
N ALA A 13 21.26 -11.03 -18.43
CA ALA A 13 22.05 -10.95 -17.20
C ALA A 13 21.61 -12.01 -16.17
N ALA A 14 20.30 -12.18 -15.99
CA ALA A 14 19.71 -13.19 -15.10
C ALA A 14 20.08 -14.63 -15.53
N ARG A 15 19.95 -14.95 -16.82
CA ARG A 15 20.27 -16.29 -17.38
C ARG A 15 21.76 -16.60 -17.36
N SER A 16 22.59 -15.60 -17.67
CA SER A 16 24.04 -15.77 -17.84
C SER A 16 24.82 -15.61 -16.53
N SER A 17 24.13 -15.40 -15.39
CA SER A 17 24.76 -15.13 -14.09
C SER A 17 25.74 -13.94 -14.14
N ILE A 18 25.43 -12.94 -14.96
CA ILE A 18 26.21 -11.70 -15.08
C ILE A 18 25.61 -10.66 -14.13
N PRO A 19 26.40 -9.98 -13.29
CA PRO A 19 25.87 -8.96 -12.40
C PRO A 19 25.36 -7.76 -13.20
N LEU A 20 24.10 -7.39 -12.98
CA LEU A 20 23.51 -6.16 -13.52
C LEU A 20 23.64 -5.05 -12.49
N THR A 21 24.36 -3.99 -12.84
CA THR A 21 24.66 -2.88 -11.93
C THR A 21 23.95 -1.59 -12.37
N VAL A 22 23.30 -0.92 -11.41
CA VAL A 22 22.68 0.39 -11.57
C VAL A 22 23.34 1.36 -10.59
N LYS A 23 24.02 2.39 -11.11
CA LYS A 23 24.66 3.44 -10.31
C LYS A 23 23.85 4.73 -10.37
N SER A 24 23.59 5.34 -9.23
CA SER A 24 22.90 6.62 -9.09
C SER A 24 23.57 7.50 -8.04
N TYR A 25 23.65 8.81 -8.30
CA TYR A 25 24.21 9.79 -7.36
C TYR A 25 23.13 10.42 -6.47
N THR A 26 21.89 10.46 -6.94
CA THR A 26 20.79 11.18 -6.28
C THR A 26 19.60 10.29 -5.91
N LEU A 27 19.56 9.06 -6.46
CA LEU A 27 18.47 8.08 -6.32
C LEU A 27 17.08 8.76 -6.40
N PRO A 28 16.73 9.35 -7.56
CA PRO A 28 15.41 9.90 -7.78
C PRO A 28 14.37 8.77 -7.84
N HIS A 29 13.10 9.11 -7.63
CA HIS A 29 12.01 8.14 -7.64
C HIS A 29 11.93 7.31 -8.95
N GLU A 30 12.21 7.91 -10.11
CA GLU A 30 12.33 7.19 -11.39
C GLU A 30 13.37 6.06 -11.35
N THR A 31 14.46 6.24 -10.58
CA THR A 31 15.47 5.19 -10.40
C THR A 31 14.97 4.10 -9.47
N GLU A 32 14.17 4.41 -8.45
CA GLU A 32 13.57 3.41 -7.56
C GLU A 32 12.62 2.49 -8.34
N ILE A 33 11.72 3.07 -9.15
CA ILE A 33 10.82 2.32 -10.04
C ILE A 33 11.64 1.44 -11.00
N TYR A 34 12.68 2.00 -11.61
CA TYR A 34 13.57 1.27 -12.51
C TYR A 34 14.25 0.05 -11.84
N LEU A 35 14.66 0.17 -10.57
CA LEU A 35 15.24 -0.93 -9.80
C LEU A 35 14.21 -2.03 -9.50
N GLU A 36 12.97 -1.66 -9.20
CA GLU A 36 11.87 -2.61 -8.94
C GLU A 36 11.45 -3.37 -10.19
N GLU A 37 11.44 -2.70 -11.34
CA GLU A 37 11.19 -3.35 -12.63
C GLU A 37 12.27 -4.39 -12.96
N ILE A 38 13.55 -4.03 -12.77
CA ILE A 38 14.67 -4.97 -12.91
C ILE A 38 14.50 -6.17 -11.98
N LEU A 39 14.21 -5.93 -10.70
CA LEU A 39 13.98 -6.98 -9.71
C LEU A 39 12.86 -7.93 -10.16
N GLY A 40 11.74 -7.37 -10.62
CA GLY A 40 10.61 -8.15 -11.13
C GLY A 40 10.99 -9.05 -12.30
N HIS A 41 11.82 -8.57 -13.24
CA HIS A 41 12.30 -9.39 -14.35
C HIS A 41 13.27 -10.50 -13.91
N PHE A 42 14.16 -10.25 -12.95
CA PHE A 42 15.02 -11.29 -12.37
C PHE A 42 14.17 -12.37 -11.70
N LEU A 43 13.21 -11.98 -10.86
CA LEU A 43 12.34 -12.92 -10.14
C LEU A 43 11.43 -13.71 -11.09
N LYS A 44 10.94 -13.07 -12.16
CA LYS A 44 10.19 -13.72 -13.23
C LYS A 44 10.99 -14.83 -13.91
N GLU A 45 12.22 -14.53 -14.31
CA GLU A 45 13.11 -15.52 -14.94
C GLU A 45 13.42 -16.68 -13.99
N MET A 46 13.46 -16.43 -12.69
CA MET A 46 13.66 -17.45 -11.64
C MET A 46 12.37 -18.16 -11.21
N GLY A 47 11.21 -17.83 -11.79
CA GLY A 47 9.91 -18.43 -11.48
C GLY A 47 9.31 -18.02 -10.13
N GLN A 48 9.74 -16.90 -9.56
CA GLN A 48 9.41 -16.44 -8.20
C GLN A 48 8.83 -15.01 -8.20
N GLU A 49 7.95 -14.69 -9.15
CA GLU A 49 7.33 -13.35 -9.29
C GLU A 49 6.67 -12.84 -8.01
N LYS A 50 6.14 -13.76 -7.18
CA LYS A 50 5.46 -13.45 -5.90
C LYS A 50 6.37 -12.80 -4.86
N LEU A 51 7.70 -12.90 -5.00
CA LEU A 51 8.66 -12.30 -4.08
C LEU A 51 8.96 -10.84 -4.40
N LYS A 52 8.38 -10.29 -5.48
CA LYS A 52 8.70 -8.95 -5.96
C LYS A 52 8.47 -7.90 -4.89
N ASP A 53 7.28 -7.85 -4.32
CA ASP A 53 6.89 -6.80 -3.37
C ASP A 53 7.71 -6.82 -2.07
N PRO A 54 7.91 -7.97 -1.38
CA PRO A 54 8.71 -7.99 -0.17
C PRO A 54 10.19 -7.65 -0.43
N LEU A 55 10.76 -8.11 -1.55
CA LEU A 55 12.15 -7.80 -1.89
C LEU A 55 12.33 -6.37 -2.43
N ALA A 56 11.33 -5.82 -3.12
CA ALA A 56 11.32 -4.42 -3.57
C ALA A 56 11.33 -3.47 -2.38
N TYR A 57 10.57 -3.77 -1.33
CA TYR A 57 10.65 -3.02 -0.08
C TYR A 57 12.06 -3.05 0.52
N CYS A 58 12.61 -4.26 0.72
CA CYS A 58 13.94 -4.41 1.31
C CYS A 58 14.99 -3.64 0.50
N LEU A 59 14.92 -3.73 -0.84
CA LEU A 59 15.81 -3.03 -1.74
C LEU A 59 15.71 -1.51 -1.62
N ARG A 60 14.48 -0.96 -1.58
CA ARG A 60 14.22 0.47 -1.42
C ARG A 60 14.75 0.99 -0.10
N GLU A 61 14.49 0.28 1.00
CA GLU A 61 14.94 0.66 2.33
C GLU A 61 16.47 0.72 2.41
N LEU A 62 17.16 -0.27 1.85
CA LEU A 62 18.63 -0.26 1.77
C LEU A 62 19.15 0.89 0.90
N ALA A 63 18.54 1.13 -0.27
CA ALA A 63 18.95 2.21 -1.17
C ALA A 63 18.76 3.60 -0.55
N VAL A 64 17.65 3.81 0.16
CA VAL A 64 17.38 5.05 0.91
C VAL A 64 18.37 5.22 2.06
N ASN A 65 18.72 4.15 2.78
CA ASN A 65 19.71 4.22 3.87
C ASN A 65 21.12 4.51 3.35
N ALA A 66 21.51 3.90 2.23
CA ALA A 66 22.74 4.20 1.52
C ALA A 66 22.81 5.68 1.09
N LYS A 67 21.72 6.23 0.56
CA LYS A 67 21.60 7.66 0.25
C LYS A 67 21.70 8.53 1.50
N LYS A 68 21.02 8.19 2.59
CA LYS A 68 21.09 8.94 3.86
C LYS A 68 22.51 8.96 4.42
N ALA A 69 23.25 7.86 4.31
CA ALA A 69 24.65 7.80 4.71
C ALA A 69 25.50 8.79 3.91
N ASN A 70 25.30 8.87 2.60
CA ASN A 70 25.98 9.86 1.75
C ASN A 70 25.59 11.31 2.12
N THR A 71 24.30 11.59 2.33
CA THR A 71 23.83 12.91 2.81
C THR A 71 24.50 13.30 4.12
N LYS A 72 24.68 12.35 5.05
CA LYS A 72 25.34 12.60 6.33
C LYS A 72 26.79 13.05 6.15
N ARG A 73 27.53 12.47 5.20
CA ARG A 73 28.92 12.87 4.93
C ARG A 73 29.03 14.32 4.46
N VAL A 74 28.22 14.71 3.48
CA VAL A 74 28.26 16.09 2.97
C VAL A 74 27.72 17.10 3.98
N TYR A 75 26.75 16.71 4.80
CA TYR A 75 26.20 17.56 5.86
C TYR A 75 27.25 17.88 6.92
N PHE A 76 27.93 16.86 7.45
CA PHE A 76 28.96 17.03 8.47
C PHE A 76 30.17 17.81 7.93
N GLN A 77 30.55 17.55 6.68
CA GLN A 77 31.58 18.33 6.00
C GLN A 77 31.20 19.81 5.88
N GLU A 78 29.95 20.12 5.51
CA GLU A 78 29.44 21.49 5.40
C GLU A 78 29.40 22.20 6.75
N LYS A 79 28.99 21.50 7.81
CA LYS A 79 28.95 22.01 9.18
C LYS A 79 30.33 22.06 9.85
N ARG A 80 31.37 21.53 9.20
CA ARG A 80 32.73 21.38 9.74
C ARG A 80 32.75 20.59 11.06
N LEU A 81 31.93 19.56 11.12
CA LEU A 81 31.80 18.64 12.24
C LEU A 81 32.49 17.32 11.89
N ASP A 82 33.15 16.70 12.87
CA ASP A 82 33.75 15.37 12.71
C ASP A 82 32.75 14.26 13.08
N LEU A 83 32.53 13.32 12.16
CA LEU A 83 31.61 12.19 12.35
C LEU A 83 32.12 11.15 13.36
N GLU A 84 33.43 11.10 13.62
CA GLU A 84 34.02 10.17 14.57
C GLU A 84 33.97 10.71 16.02
N THR A 85 33.86 12.04 16.17
CA THR A 85 33.85 12.72 17.48
C THR A 85 32.43 12.71 18.09
N ASP A 86 32.30 12.28 19.35
CA ASP A 86 30.98 12.14 20.03
C ASP A 86 30.22 13.46 20.15
N SER A 87 30.89 14.55 20.55
CA SER A 87 30.26 15.87 20.71
C SER A 87 29.73 16.40 19.37
N ASP A 88 30.54 16.27 18.32
CA ASP A 88 30.24 16.76 16.98
C ASP A 88 29.14 15.92 16.33
N TYR A 89 29.17 14.59 16.54
CA TYR A 89 28.10 13.70 16.12
C TYR A 89 26.76 14.08 16.75
N VAL A 90 26.72 14.25 18.07
CA VAL A 90 25.50 14.63 18.79
C VAL A 90 25.00 15.99 18.29
N GLU A 91 25.89 16.96 18.13
CA GLU A 91 25.54 18.30 17.66
C GLU A 91 25.00 18.28 16.22
N GLY A 92 25.69 17.62 15.30
CA GLY A 92 25.26 17.53 13.90
C GLY A 92 23.92 16.80 13.76
N MET A 93 23.68 15.76 14.55
CA MET A 93 22.45 14.99 14.47
C MET A 93 21.21 15.71 15.02
N LYS A 94 21.36 16.78 15.83
CA LYS A 94 20.21 17.57 16.33
C LYS A 94 19.38 18.18 15.22
N HIS A 95 20.03 18.74 14.21
CA HIS A 95 19.39 19.49 13.12
C HIS A 95 19.49 18.81 11.75
N PHE A 96 20.29 17.74 11.64
CA PHE A 96 20.49 16.97 10.39
C PHE A 96 19.19 16.70 9.64
N LYS A 97 18.17 16.17 10.31
CA LYS A 97 16.94 15.75 9.66
C LYS A 97 16.15 16.92 9.07
N GLN A 98 15.91 17.96 9.87
CA GLN A 98 15.14 19.12 9.45
C GLN A 98 15.87 19.86 8.33
N GLU A 99 17.16 20.17 8.53
CA GLU A 99 17.92 20.96 7.56
C GLU A 99 18.13 20.24 6.22
N THR A 100 18.26 18.91 6.22
CA THR A 100 18.42 18.14 4.96
C THR A 100 17.11 17.95 4.21
N LEU A 101 15.97 17.87 4.91
CA LEU A 101 14.64 17.81 4.29
C LEU A 101 14.21 19.15 3.71
N ASP A 102 14.51 20.26 4.39
CA ASP A 102 14.21 21.61 3.90
C ASP A 102 15.06 21.97 2.67
N ASN A 103 16.20 21.29 2.48
CA ASN A 103 17.19 21.61 1.45
C ASN A 103 17.62 20.38 0.62
N ILE A 104 16.68 19.51 0.24
CA ILE A 104 16.96 18.24 -0.46
C ILE A 104 17.85 18.45 -1.70
N ASN A 105 17.50 19.38 -2.59
CA ASN A 105 18.23 19.60 -3.84
C ASN A 105 19.68 20.05 -3.61
N HIS A 106 19.92 20.88 -2.58
CA HIS A 106 21.25 21.36 -2.22
C HIS A 106 22.16 20.21 -1.80
N TYR A 107 21.70 19.34 -0.90
CA TYR A 107 22.49 18.22 -0.43
C TYR A 107 22.66 17.11 -1.48
N LEU A 108 21.73 17.00 -2.45
CA LEU A 108 21.88 16.10 -3.60
C LEU A 108 22.98 16.56 -4.56
N GLU A 109 23.06 17.86 -4.87
CA GLU A 109 24.15 18.40 -5.68
C GLU A 109 25.50 18.26 -4.96
N LYS A 110 25.55 18.53 -3.65
CA LYS A 110 26.78 18.30 -2.86
C LYS A 110 27.25 16.85 -2.85
N GLN A 111 26.33 15.89 -2.79
CA GLN A 111 26.68 14.47 -2.90
C GLN A 111 27.33 14.17 -4.25
N LYS A 112 26.77 14.71 -5.32
CA LYS A 112 27.29 14.55 -6.68
C LYS A 112 28.66 15.23 -6.86
N GLU A 113 28.85 16.44 -6.32
CA GLU A 113 30.14 17.14 -6.30
C GLU A 113 31.21 16.36 -5.52
N ALA A 114 30.83 15.76 -4.39
CA ALA A 114 31.69 14.90 -3.57
C ALA A 114 31.93 13.50 -4.19
N GLY A 115 31.31 13.19 -5.33
CA GLY A 115 31.44 11.89 -6.00
C GLY A 115 30.78 10.73 -5.23
N LEU A 116 29.85 11.01 -4.32
CA LEU A 116 29.13 10.01 -3.54
C LEU A 116 28.01 9.36 -4.36
N TYR A 117 27.93 8.04 -4.33
CA TYR A 117 26.97 7.27 -5.11
C TYR A 117 26.30 6.17 -4.30
N VAL A 118 25.19 5.70 -4.84
CA VAL A 118 24.54 4.44 -4.50
C VAL A 118 24.59 3.54 -5.73
N LYS A 119 25.04 2.31 -5.55
CA LYS A 119 25.22 1.29 -6.59
C LYS A 119 24.42 0.07 -6.18
N VAL A 120 23.42 -0.28 -6.98
CA VAL A 120 22.59 -1.46 -6.77
C VAL A 120 23.01 -2.54 -7.76
N ILE A 121 23.24 -3.76 -7.28
CA ILE A 121 23.68 -4.89 -8.09
C ILE A 121 22.71 -6.05 -7.92
N PHE A 122 22.23 -6.57 -9.05
CA PHE A 122 21.43 -7.78 -9.14
C PHE A 122 22.31 -8.89 -9.71
N HIS A 123 22.44 -10.01 -9.01
CA HIS A 123 23.27 -11.11 -9.46
C HIS A 123 22.62 -12.46 -9.16
N SER A 124 22.28 -13.19 -10.22
CA SER A 124 21.92 -14.61 -10.11
C SER A 124 23.20 -15.44 -9.97
N LYS A 125 23.34 -16.21 -8.89
CA LYS A 125 24.43 -17.17 -8.68
C LYS A 125 23.83 -18.55 -8.48
N GLY A 126 23.87 -19.39 -9.52
CA GLY A 126 23.24 -20.71 -9.49
C GLY A 126 21.72 -20.57 -9.38
N ARG A 127 21.15 -20.91 -8.23
CA ARG A 127 19.71 -20.74 -7.95
C ARG A 127 19.41 -19.59 -6.99
N ASP A 128 20.42 -18.84 -6.58
CA ASP A 128 20.29 -17.80 -5.56
C ASP A 128 20.28 -16.43 -6.22
N LEU A 129 19.40 -15.55 -5.77
CA LEU A 129 19.42 -14.13 -6.15
C LEU A 129 20.18 -13.36 -5.09
N HIS A 130 21.24 -12.68 -5.50
CA HIS A 130 21.98 -11.76 -4.65
C HIS A 130 21.65 -10.33 -5.04
N LEU A 131 21.19 -9.55 -4.05
CA LEU A 131 20.98 -8.12 -4.16
C LEU A 131 22.05 -7.42 -3.34
N TYR A 132 22.76 -6.46 -3.94
CA TYR A 132 23.73 -5.63 -3.24
C TYR A 132 23.32 -4.18 -3.37
N VAL A 133 23.32 -3.45 -2.26
CA VAL A 133 23.23 -1.99 -2.22
C VAL A 133 24.52 -1.46 -1.63
N VAL A 134 25.22 -0.68 -2.43
CA VAL A 134 26.58 -0.24 -2.14
C VAL A 134 26.63 1.28 -2.15
N ASN A 135 27.25 1.87 -1.14
CA ASN A 135 27.61 3.28 -1.16
C ASN A 135 29.08 3.47 -0.80
N ASN A 136 29.72 4.44 -1.43
CA ASN A 136 31.13 4.79 -1.17
C ASN A 136 31.28 5.76 0.01
N ALA A 137 30.49 5.56 1.06
CA ALA A 137 30.74 6.20 2.35
C ALA A 137 31.13 5.12 3.35
N THR A 138 32.33 5.22 3.90
CA THR A 138 32.85 4.34 4.94
C THR A 138 31.94 4.39 6.16
N ILE A 139 31.37 3.26 6.56
CA ILE A 139 30.59 3.17 7.79
C ILE A 139 31.49 3.43 9.00
N THR A 140 31.03 4.24 9.96
CA THR A 140 31.79 4.43 11.21
C THR A 140 31.60 3.23 12.14
N ARG A 141 32.54 3.01 13.07
CA ARG A 141 32.42 1.94 14.07
C ARG A 141 31.11 2.05 14.89
N LYS A 142 30.67 3.28 15.18
CA LYS A 142 29.41 3.55 15.91
C LYS A 142 28.19 3.18 15.08
N GLU A 143 28.19 3.50 13.79
CA GLU A 143 27.13 3.12 12.86
C GLU A 143 27.04 1.60 12.74
N GLN A 144 28.19 0.93 12.62
CA GLN A 144 28.26 -0.53 12.55
C GLN A 144 27.70 -1.19 13.82
N ILE A 145 28.12 -0.76 15.02
CA ILE A 145 27.58 -1.28 16.29
C ILE A 145 26.06 -1.11 16.37
N ARG A 146 25.54 0.07 16.00
CA ARG A 146 24.10 0.34 15.99
C ARG A 146 23.33 -0.56 15.02
N ILE A 147 23.90 -0.86 13.86
CA ILE A 147 23.28 -1.76 12.87
C ILE A 147 23.21 -3.19 13.41
N TYR A 148 24.31 -3.73 13.92
CA TYR A 148 24.33 -5.08 14.47
C TYR A 148 23.41 -5.24 15.68
N ASP A 149 23.34 -4.24 16.56
CA ASP A 149 22.43 -4.22 17.70
C ASP A 149 20.95 -4.22 17.25
N ARG A 150 20.61 -3.55 16.13
CA ARG A 150 19.26 -3.60 15.54
C ARG A 150 18.94 -4.96 14.91
N ILE A 151 19.88 -5.56 14.18
CA ILE A 151 19.72 -6.91 13.64
C ILE A 151 19.52 -7.90 14.80
N ALA A 152 20.35 -7.81 15.85
CA ALA A 152 20.23 -8.66 17.03
C ALA A 152 18.89 -8.48 17.76
N ARG A 153 18.40 -7.24 17.94
CA ARG A 153 17.07 -6.98 18.51
C ARG A 153 15.94 -7.59 17.68
N SER A 154 16.06 -7.59 16.35
CA SER A 154 15.05 -8.20 15.47
C SER A 154 14.87 -9.71 15.66
N ARG A 155 15.83 -10.39 16.32
CA ARG A 155 15.73 -11.80 16.74
C ARG A 155 14.68 -12.03 17.80
N ALA A 156 14.49 -11.06 18.69
CA ALA A 156 13.58 -11.17 19.82
C ALA A 156 12.11 -11.06 19.39
N PHE A 157 11.85 -10.43 18.24
CA PHE A 157 10.48 -10.19 17.77
C PHE A 157 9.95 -11.38 16.95
N GLY A 158 8.81 -11.90 17.38
CA GLY A 158 8.01 -12.89 16.67
C GLY A 158 7.07 -12.28 15.64
N SER A 159 6.75 -10.99 15.73
CA SER A 159 5.86 -10.29 14.80
C SER A 159 6.26 -8.84 14.55
N LEU A 160 5.71 -8.26 13.48
CA LEU A 160 5.86 -6.84 13.16
C LEU A 160 5.26 -5.94 14.25
N GLU A 161 4.15 -6.34 14.85
CA GLU A 161 3.50 -5.59 15.94
C GLU A 161 4.39 -5.50 17.19
N GLU A 162 5.03 -6.61 17.58
CA GLU A 162 5.94 -6.66 18.72
C GLU A 162 7.15 -5.74 18.47
N ALA A 163 7.73 -5.83 17.27
CA ALA A 163 8.84 -4.98 16.85
C ALA A 163 8.49 -3.48 16.83
N LEU A 164 7.29 -3.13 16.35
CA LEU A 164 6.83 -1.75 16.33
C LEU A 164 6.60 -1.23 17.75
N THR A 165 5.99 -2.02 18.62
CA THR A 165 5.66 -1.62 20.00
C THR A 165 6.93 -1.32 20.83
N THR A 166 7.96 -2.16 20.74
CA THR A 166 9.20 -1.98 21.51
C THR A 166 10.10 -0.88 20.95
N VAL A 167 10.16 -0.70 19.63
CA VAL A 167 11.05 0.28 18.99
C VAL A 167 10.49 1.71 19.06
N LEU A 168 9.17 1.88 19.18
CA LEU A 168 8.53 3.21 19.34
C LEU A 168 8.87 3.89 20.68
N ASP A 169 9.37 3.15 21.68
CA ASP A 169 9.75 3.68 22.98
C ASP A 169 11.23 4.16 23.03
N ASP A 170 12.05 3.89 22.00
CA ASP A 170 13.46 4.30 21.94
C ASP A 170 13.64 5.72 21.34
N SER A 171 14.25 6.62 22.12
CA SER A 171 14.41 8.04 21.82
C SER A 171 15.38 8.37 20.66
N GLU A 172 16.10 7.39 20.10
CA GLU A 172 17.01 7.60 18.96
C GLU A 172 16.33 7.23 17.63
N GLY A 173 16.13 8.23 16.77
CA GLY A 173 15.32 8.12 15.56
C GLY A 173 15.48 6.85 14.70
N ALA A 174 14.35 6.14 14.55
CA ALA A 174 13.93 5.35 13.40
C ALA A 174 14.85 4.20 12.94
N GLY A 175 15.28 3.35 13.86
CA GLY A 175 15.95 2.07 13.55
C GLY A 175 15.03 0.98 12.98
N LEU A 176 13.77 1.29 12.72
CA LEU A 176 12.74 0.38 12.22
C LEU A 176 13.06 -0.21 10.86
N GLY A 177 13.73 0.52 9.97
CA GLY A 177 13.97 0.06 8.60
C GLY A 177 14.67 -1.29 8.50
N ILE A 178 15.73 -1.50 9.28
CA ILE A 178 16.45 -2.78 9.32
C ILE A 178 15.62 -3.87 10.02
N VAL A 179 14.89 -3.51 11.07
CA VAL A 179 14.05 -4.47 11.80
C VAL A 179 12.90 -4.96 10.92
N ILE A 180 12.20 -4.06 10.24
CA ILE A 180 11.13 -4.38 9.28
C ILE A 180 11.73 -5.17 8.11
N LEU A 181 12.91 -4.79 7.60
CA LEU A 181 13.60 -5.56 6.55
C LEU A 181 13.84 -7.01 7.00
N VAL A 182 14.38 -7.25 8.20
CA VAL A 182 14.62 -8.62 8.69
C VAL A 182 13.31 -9.39 8.88
N LEU A 183 12.26 -8.73 9.38
CA LEU A 183 10.92 -9.35 9.50
C LEU A 183 10.32 -9.68 8.13
N MET A 184 10.55 -8.84 7.12
CA MET A 184 10.11 -9.08 5.75
C MET A 184 10.86 -10.26 5.11
N LEU A 185 12.14 -10.44 5.43
CA LEU A 185 12.89 -11.64 5.04
C LEU A 185 12.36 -12.89 5.75
N LYS A 186 12.10 -12.82 7.06
CA LYS A 186 11.44 -13.91 7.81
C LYS A 186 10.10 -14.32 7.17
N LYS A 187 9.29 -13.35 6.74
CA LYS A 187 8.00 -13.58 6.07
C LYS A 187 8.09 -14.41 4.78
N ILE A 188 9.21 -14.33 4.06
CA ILE A 188 9.47 -15.14 2.87
C ILE A 188 10.30 -16.40 3.17
N GLY A 189 10.34 -16.82 4.44
CA GLY A 189 11.01 -18.04 4.90
C GLY A 189 12.53 -17.94 4.92
N LEU A 190 13.08 -16.72 4.96
CA LEU A 190 14.51 -16.46 5.07
C LEU A 190 14.88 -16.08 6.50
N ASP A 191 16.02 -16.58 6.96
CA ASP A 191 16.62 -16.15 8.22
C ASP A 191 17.38 -14.82 8.04
N GLU A 192 17.84 -14.28 9.16
CA GLU A 192 18.67 -13.07 9.18
C GLU A 192 20.02 -13.24 8.48
N ASP A 193 20.53 -14.47 8.33
CA ASP A 193 21.75 -14.75 7.56
C ASP A 193 21.58 -14.42 6.07
N ALA A 194 20.32 -14.27 5.62
CA ALA A 194 20.01 -13.74 4.30
C ALA A 194 20.38 -12.25 4.15
N PHE A 195 20.57 -11.50 5.23
CA PHE A 195 20.93 -10.08 5.21
C PHE A 195 22.24 -9.80 5.96
N ASP A 196 23.13 -9.07 5.31
CA ASP A 196 24.41 -8.69 5.91
C ASP A 196 24.84 -7.28 5.48
N ILE A 197 25.66 -6.63 6.30
CA ILE A 197 26.33 -5.38 5.98
C ILE A 197 27.82 -5.54 6.23
N ASP A 198 28.60 -5.39 5.16
CA ASP A 198 30.05 -5.50 5.17
C ASP A 198 30.71 -4.22 4.63
N VAL A 199 32.03 -4.12 4.82
CA VAL A 199 32.87 -3.02 4.36
C VAL A 199 33.98 -3.59 3.48
N GLU A 200 33.96 -3.23 2.20
CA GLU A 200 35.03 -3.58 1.26
C GLU A 200 35.74 -2.30 0.80
N GLY A 201 36.94 -2.07 1.33
CA GLY A 201 37.66 -0.81 1.10
C GLY A 201 36.91 0.39 1.69
N ASP A 202 36.58 1.36 0.83
CA ASP A 202 35.80 2.55 1.20
C ASP A 202 34.30 2.41 0.88
N GLU A 203 33.85 1.21 0.46
CA GLU A 203 32.45 0.93 0.18
C GLU A 203 31.78 0.20 1.35
N THR A 204 30.61 0.69 1.75
CA THR A 204 29.68 -0.06 2.60
C THR A 204 28.75 -0.87 1.70
N ILE A 205 28.64 -2.17 1.94
CA ILE A 205 27.88 -3.13 1.13
C ILE A 205 26.80 -3.76 1.98
N ALA A 206 25.54 -3.39 1.73
CA ALA A 206 24.39 -4.12 2.24
C ALA A 206 24.00 -5.22 1.24
N LYS A 207 23.86 -6.45 1.70
CA LYS A 207 23.65 -7.64 0.88
C LYS A 207 22.42 -8.40 1.34
N ILE A 208 21.56 -8.77 0.38
CA ILE A 208 20.49 -9.74 0.58
C ILE A 208 20.75 -10.96 -0.30
N VAL A 209 20.73 -12.15 0.29
CA VAL A 209 20.86 -13.44 -0.42
C VAL A 209 19.54 -14.18 -0.33
N VAL A 210 18.93 -14.44 -1.48
CA VAL A 210 17.64 -15.11 -1.59
C VAL A 210 17.86 -16.48 -2.24
N PRO A 211 18.07 -17.54 -1.43
CA PRO A 211 18.17 -18.90 -1.93
C PRO A 211 16.79 -19.42 -2.38
N MET A 212 16.55 -19.44 -3.69
CA MET A 212 15.21 -19.77 -4.24
C MET A 212 14.70 -21.17 -3.87
N SER A 213 15.59 -22.07 -3.44
CA SER A 213 15.24 -23.41 -2.96
C SER A 213 14.74 -23.46 -1.51
N LYS A 214 15.10 -22.47 -0.69
CA LYS A 214 14.70 -22.35 0.72
C LYS A 214 13.54 -21.40 0.91
N VAL A 215 13.31 -20.50 -0.04
CA VAL A 215 12.15 -19.61 -0.02
C VAL A 215 10.88 -20.45 -0.03
N ARG A 216 10.30 -20.58 1.15
CA ARG A 216 8.90 -20.92 1.33
C ARG A 216 8.27 -19.58 1.61
N LEU A 217 7.33 -19.15 0.77
CA LEU A 217 6.31 -18.25 1.29
C LEU A 217 5.67 -19.06 2.42
N GLU A 218 6.12 -18.85 3.66
CA GLU A 218 5.28 -19.14 4.81
C GLU A 218 4.00 -18.41 4.46
N SER A 219 2.93 -19.19 4.31
CA SER A 219 1.68 -18.66 3.81
C SER A 219 1.43 -17.35 4.56
N LEU A 220 1.10 -16.29 3.84
CA LEU A 220 0.53 -15.10 4.47
C LEU A 220 -0.63 -15.50 5.40
N GLU A 221 -1.25 -16.66 5.11
CA GLU A 221 -2.14 -17.40 5.98
C GLU A 221 -1.59 -17.66 7.40
N LEU A 222 -0.31 -17.88 7.71
CA LEU A 222 0.10 -18.15 9.10
C LEU A 222 0.05 -16.91 10.00
N ILE A 223 0.48 -15.75 9.52
CA ILE A 223 0.38 -14.49 10.30
C ILE A 223 -1.05 -13.96 10.27
N SER A 224 -1.74 -14.07 9.13
CA SER A 224 -3.14 -13.65 9.03
C SER A 224 -4.09 -14.63 9.70
N GLU A 225 -3.78 -15.94 9.75
CA GLU A 225 -4.47 -16.94 10.60
C GLU A 225 -4.14 -16.73 12.06
N GLN A 226 -2.93 -16.30 12.43
CA GLN A 226 -2.57 -16.03 13.82
C GLN A 226 -3.22 -14.73 14.32
N ILE A 227 -3.31 -13.71 13.46
CA ILE A 227 -4.20 -12.56 13.64
C ILE A 227 -5.64 -13.05 13.78
N VAL A 228 -6.15 -13.92 12.90
CA VAL A 228 -7.52 -14.51 12.96
C VAL A 228 -7.75 -15.42 14.18
N ARG A 229 -6.73 -16.11 14.70
CA ARG A 229 -6.79 -16.98 15.89
C ARG A 229 -6.72 -16.19 17.19
N GLU A 230 -6.07 -15.03 17.21
CA GLU A 230 -6.19 -14.05 18.30
C GLU A 230 -7.49 -13.21 18.19
N ILE A 231 -8.25 -13.42 17.12
CA ILE A 231 -9.47 -12.72 16.71
C ILE A 231 -10.76 -13.50 17.07
N ASP A 232 -10.82 -14.07 18.26
CA ASP A 232 -12.13 -14.35 18.89
C ASP A 232 -12.93 -13.04 19.16
N SER A 233 -12.37 -11.87 18.84
CA SER A 233 -12.91 -10.52 18.96
C SER A 233 -13.37 -9.87 17.64
N LEU A 234 -13.26 -10.53 16.47
CA LEU A 234 -13.75 -9.93 15.21
C LEU A 234 -15.23 -9.56 15.36
N PRO A 235 -15.63 -8.31 15.08
CA PRO A 235 -17.02 -7.95 15.14
C PRO A 235 -17.83 -8.80 14.17
N ARG A 236 -18.84 -9.46 14.71
CA ARG A 236 -19.81 -10.22 13.92
C ARG A 236 -20.57 -9.25 13.02
N PHE A 237 -20.80 -9.65 11.77
CA PHE A 237 -21.64 -8.89 10.87
C PHE A 237 -23.04 -8.67 11.49
N PRO A 238 -23.66 -7.47 11.37
CA PRO A 238 -24.82 -7.15 12.20
C PRO A 238 -26.01 -8.05 11.83
N GLU A 239 -26.61 -8.69 12.84
CA GLU A 239 -27.66 -9.72 12.61
C GLU A 239 -28.86 -9.19 11.81
N ASN A 240 -29.21 -7.91 12.00
CA ASN A 240 -30.28 -7.25 11.25
C ASN A 240 -29.95 -7.17 9.74
N ILE A 241 -28.67 -6.99 9.39
CA ILE A 241 -28.20 -6.95 7.99
C ILE A 241 -28.10 -8.35 7.41
N VAL A 242 -27.61 -9.33 8.18
CA VAL A 242 -27.59 -10.75 7.77
C VAL A 242 -29.00 -11.25 7.46
N SER A 243 -29.99 -10.90 8.29
CA SER A 243 -31.40 -11.24 8.06
C SER A 243 -31.95 -10.62 6.78
N LEU A 244 -31.67 -9.33 6.54
CA LEU A 244 -32.02 -8.64 5.30
C LEU A 244 -31.40 -9.28 4.06
N GLN A 245 -30.13 -9.72 4.14
CA GLN A 245 -29.46 -10.42 3.04
C GLN A 245 -30.11 -11.76 2.71
N ARG A 246 -30.55 -12.51 3.73
CA ARG A 246 -31.31 -13.76 3.50
C ARG A 246 -32.62 -13.48 2.77
N MET A 247 -33.36 -12.45 3.17
CA MET A 247 -34.60 -12.06 2.48
C MET A 247 -34.35 -11.62 1.03
N ILE A 248 -33.26 -10.91 0.75
CA ILE A 248 -32.91 -10.50 -0.62
C ILE A 248 -32.44 -11.69 -1.48
N GLY A 249 -31.91 -12.74 -0.86
CA GLY A 249 -31.50 -13.97 -1.52
C GLY A 249 -32.64 -14.95 -1.78
N ASP A 250 -33.79 -14.78 -1.13
CA ASP A 250 -34.97 -15.62 -1.26
C ASP A 250 -35.77 -15.24 -2.53
N PRO A 251 -35.91 -16.14 -3.52
CA PRO A 251 -36.65 -15.86 -4.76
C PRO A 251 -38.14 -15.59 -4.54
N ASP A 252 -38.70 -16.02 -3.40
CA ASP A 252 -40.12 -15.85 -3.07
C ASP A 252 -40.38 -14.59 -2.21
N ALA A 253 -39.34 -13.84 -1.85
CA ALA A 253 -39.49 -12.66 -1.00
C ALA A 253 -40.15 -11.48 -1.72
N GLU A 254 -41.18 -10.90 -1.07
CA GLU A 254 -41.82 -9.69 -1.58
C GLU A 254 -40.95 -8.43 -1.33
N ILE A 255 -40.84 -7.57 -2.34
CA ILE A 255 -40.15 -6.27 -2.24
C ILE A 255 -40.71 -5.41 -1.10
N THR A 256 -42.01 -5.49 -0.84
CA THR A 256 -42.71 -4.82 0.28
C THR A 256 -42.23 -5.28 1.64
N ALA A 257 -41.92 -6.57 1.80
CA ALA A 257 -41.39 -7.13 3.04
C ALA A 257 -39.94 -6.63 3.29
N ILE A 258 -39.12 -6.62 2.24
CA ILE A 258 -37.75 -6.09 2.28
C ILE A 258 -37.75 -4.60 2.63
N ALA A 259 -38.57 -3.81 1.93
CA ALA A 259 -38.72 -2.38 2.19
C ALA A 259 -39.19 -2.12 3.63
N ARG A 260 -40.13 -2.91 4.16
CA ARG A 260 -40.59 -2.81 5.55
C ARG A 260 -39.46 -3.08 6.53
N SER A 261 -38.64 -4.11 6.27
CA SER A 261 -37.49 -4.42 7.13
C SER A 261 -36.44 -3.30 7.11
N ILE A 262 -36.15 -2.71 5.94
CA ILE A 262 -35.24 -1.56 5.83
C ILE A 262 -35.78 -0.36 6.61
N SER A 263 -37.09 -0.10 6.50
CA SER A 263 -37.77 1.00 7.20
C SER A 263 -37.64 0.96 8.73
N THR A 264 -37.26 -0.18 9.31
CA THR A 264 -37.02 -0.30 10.76
C THR A 264 -35.69 0.28 11.21
N ASP A 265 -34.76 0.55 10.28
CA ASP A 265 -33.46 1.19 10.54
C ASP A 265 -33.45 2.56 9.83
N PRO A 266 -33.64 3.67 10.58
CA PRO A 266 -33.68 5.02 10.01
C PRO A 266 -32.40 5.42 9.27
N SER A 267 -31.23 4.95 9.73
CA SER A 267 -29.95 5.27 9.09
C SER A 267 -29.80 4.53 7.76
N LEU A 268 -30.10 3.23 7.74
CA LEU A 268 -30.11 2.45 6.48
C LEU A 268 -31.15 2.99 5.48
N THR A 269 -32.30 3.43 5.99
CA THR A 269 -33.34 4.08 5.18
C THR A 269 -32.84 5.38 4.56
N ALA A 270 -32.19 6.23 5.34
CA ALA A 270 -31.61 7.48 4.84
C ALA A 270 -30.52 7.22 3.80
N ASP A 271 -29.64 6.25 4.03
CA ASP A 271 -28.58 5.88 3.08
C ASP A 271 -29.14 5.33 1.77
N LEU A 272 -30.17 4.47 1.82
CA LEU A 272 -30.84 3.97 0.62
C LEU A 272 -31.48 5.11 -0.19
N LEU A 273 -32.18 6.03 0.48
CA LEU A 273 -32.79 7.19 -0.19
C LEU A 273 -31.72 8.14 -0.76
N LYS A 274 -30.59 8.31 -0.07
CA LYS A 274 -29.47 9.12 -0.54
C LYS A 274 -28.83 8.52 -1.79
N VAL A 275 -28.62 7.20 -1.81
CA VAL A 275 -28.08 6.48 -2.98
C VAL A 275 -28.99 6.63 -4.19
N VAL A 276 -30.31 6.40 -4.03
CA VAL A 276 -31.27 6.50 -5.15
C VAL A 276 -31.41 7.94 -5.66
N ASN A 277 -31.32 8.92 -4.78
CA ASN A 277 -31.41 10.34 -5.15
C ASN A 277 -30.08 10.95 -5.60
N SER A 278 -29.00 10.17 -5.64
CA SER A 278 -27.71 10.62 -6.14
C SER A 278 -27.75 10.93 -7.64
N ALA A 279 -26.76 11.67 -8.11
CA ALA A 279 -26.62 11.98 -9.54
C ALA A 279 -26.47 10.72 -10.42
N ALA A 280 -26.11 9.57 -9.82
CA ALA A 280 -25.93 8.31 -10.51
C ALA A 280 -27.20 7.80 -11.21
N PHE A 281 -28.38 8.01 -10.61
CA PHE A 281 -29.68 7.53 -11.10
C PHE A 281 -30.39 8.53 -12.03
N MET A 282 -29.95 9.78 -12.09
CA MET A 282 -30.49 10.82 -13.00
C MET A 282 -32.03 10.93 -12.99
N LEU A 283 -32.63 10.89 -11.80
CA LEU A 283 -34.08 10.87 -11.66
C LEU A 283 -34.69 12.27 -11.91
N PRO A 284 -35.81 12.36 -12.65
CA PRO A 284 -36.49 13.64 -12.90
C PRO A 284 -37.16 14.23 -11.65
N LYS A 285 -37.42 13.39 -10.64
CA LYS A 285 -37.97 13.77 -9.33
C LYS A 285 -37.28 12.94 -8.25
N LYS A 286 -37.05 13.54 -7.08
CA LYS A 286 -36.55 12.82 -5.90
C LYS A 286 -37.54 11.75 -5.44
N VAL A 287 -37.02 10.59 -5.07
CA VAL A 287 -37.72 9.45 -4.50
C VAL A 287 -37.81 9.64 -2.98
N ASP A 288 -39.02 9.58 -2.45
CA ASP A 288 -39.34 9.70 -1.02
C ASP A 288 -39.97 8.42 -0.44
N ASN A 289 -40.15 7.39 -1.28
CA ASN A 289 -40.75 6.10 -0.91
C ASN A 289 -39.72 4.97 -0.95
N ILE A 290 -39.60 4.22 0.14
CA ILE A 290 -38.64 3.13 0.30
C ILE A 290 -38.94 1.96 -0.66
N VAL A 291 -40.22 1.66 -0.92
CA VAL A 291 -40.58 0.57 -1.86
C VAL A 291 -40.13 0.91 -3.28
N GLU A 292 -40.25 2.18 -3.68
CA GLU A 292 -39.78 2.69 -4.96
C GLU A 292 -38.25 2.71 -5.02
N ALA A 293 -37.59 3.13 -3.93
CA ALA A 293 -36.14 3.10 -3.81
C ALA A 293 -35.59 1.67 -3.96
N VAL A 294 -36.17 0.66 -3.29
CA VAL A 294 -35.77 -0.74 -3.43
C VAL A 294 -35.95 -1.24 -4.87
N LYS A 295 -37.03 -0.84 -5.57
CA LYS A 295 -37.25 -1.20 -6.98
C LYS A 295 -36.21 -0.59 -7.92
N LEU A 296 -35.85 0.67 -7.69
CA LEU A 296 -34.90 1.40 -8.52
C LEU A 296 -33.47 0.89 -8.34
N VAL A 297 -33.06 0.57 -7.11
CA VAL A 297 -31.75 -0.03 -6.82
C VAL A 297 -31.69 -1.49 -7.30
N GLY A 298 -32.79 -2.23 -7.15
CA GLY A 298 -32.85 -3.66 -7.41
C GLY A 298 -32.15 -4.50 -6.33
N MET A 299 -32.36 -5.82 -6.37
CA MET A 299 -31.88 -6.75 -5.32
C MET A 299 -30.36 -6.79 -5.20
N ARG A 300 -29.64 -6.68 -6.32
CA ARG A 300 -28.17 -6.71 -6.33
C ARG A 300 -27.57 -5.45 -5.71
N GLY A 301 -27.99 -4.28 -6.17
CA GLY A 301 -27.57 -3.00 -5.60
C GLY A 301 -27.93 -2.89 -4.11
N LEU A 302 -29.08 -3.44 -3.70
CA LEU A 302 -29.51 -3.44 -2.30
C LEU A 302 -28.60 -4.33 -1.43
N ARG A 303 -28.22 -5.51 -1.94
CA ARG A 303 -27.26 -6.39 -1.27
C ARG A 303 -25.91 -5.70 -1.06
N ASN A 304 -25.44 -5.01 -2.09
CA ASN A 304 -24.21 -4.25 -2.11
C ASN A 304 -24.26 -3.06 -1.11
N LEU A 305 -25.38 -2.33 -1.05
CA LEU A 305 -25.61 -1.29 -0.05
C LEU A 305 -25.53 -1.85 1.38
N LEU A 306 -26.15 -3.01 1.62
CA LEU A 306 -26.13 -3.66 2.93
C LEU A 306 -24.72 -4.10 3.35
N TYR A 307 -23.87 -4.55 2.42
CA TYR A 307 -22.46 -4.85 2.72
C TYR A 307 -21.71 -3.59 3.17
N SER A 308 -21.86 -2.49 2.43
CA SER A 308 -21.26 -1.19 2.78
C SER A 308 -21.75 -0.70 4.15
N TYR A 309 -23.07 -0.66 4.35
CA TYR A 309 -23.68 -0.16 5.57
C TYR A 309 -23.33 -1.02 6.79
N GLY A 310 -23.42 -2.35 6.68
CA GLY A 310 -23.06 -3.26 7.77
C GLY A 310 -21.59 -3.12 8.16
N THR A 311 -20.70 -2.94 7.17
CA THR A 311 -19.27 -2.70 7.41
C THR A 311 -19.05 -1.37 8.14
N GLN A 312 -19.72 -0.29 7.72
CA GLN A 312 -19.65 1.02 8.39
C GLN A 312 -20.18 0.98 9.81
N LYS A 313 -21.27 0.26 10.07
CA LYS A 313 -21.83 0.14 11.42
C LYS A 313 -20.88 -0.54 12.40
N ILE A 314 -20.04 -1.43 11.88
CA ILE A 314 -19.04 -2.16 12.67
C ILE A 314 -17.74 -1.38 12.82
N LEU A 315 -17.30 -0.74 11.75
CA LEU A 315 -15.97 -0.14 11.64
C LEU A 315 -15.95 1.39 11.75
N GLY A 316 -17.12 2.01 11.78
CA GLY A 316 -17.32 3.45 11.87
C GLY A 316 -16.96 3.97 13.25
N SER A 317 -15.69 4.31 13.44
CA SER A 317 -15.24 5.17 14.55
C SER A 317 -15.39 6.64 14.16
N GLU A 318 -15.68 7.54 15.12
CA GLU A 318 -15.83 8.97 14.83
C GLU A 318 -14.50 9.75 14.78
N THR A 319 -13.35 9.07 14.87
CA THR A 319 -12.05 9.76 14.81
C THR A 319 -11.84 10.42 13.44
N ALA A 320 -11.00 11.46 13.42
CA ALA A 320 -10.71 12.22 12.22
C ALA A 320 -10.04 11.34 11.14
N GLU A 321 -9.26 10.35 11.57
CA GLU A 321 -8.53 9.40 10.75
C GLU A 321 -9.48 8.43 10.04
N THR A 322 -10.43 7.82 10.76
CA THR A 322 -11.45 6.97 10.12
C THR A 322 -12.34 7.77 9.18
N LYS A 323 -12.64 9.04 9.49
CA LYS A 323 -13.40 9.91 8.58
C LYS A 323 -12.66 10.15 7.27
N LYS A 324 -11.34 10.39 7.31
CA LYS A 324 -10.49 10.52 6.10
C LYS A 324 -10.44 9.23 5.29
N LEU A 325 -10.27 8.08 5.94
CA LEU A 325 -10.31 6.77 5.29
C LEU A 325 -11.65 6.54 4.58
N TRP A 326 -12.77 6.84 5.24
CA TRP A 326 -14.09 6.76 4.61
C TRP A 326 -14.25 7.74 3.44
N GLU A 327 -13.78 8.99 3.57
CA GLU A 327 -13.82 9.96 2.47
C GLU A 327 -13.04 9.46 1.25
N HIS A 328 -11.83 8.91 1.46
CA HIS A 328 -11.05 8.27 0.42
C HIS A 328 -11.83 7.12 -0.24
N SER A 329 -12.35 6.18 0.56
CA SER A 329 -13.18 5.07 0.07
C SER A 329 -14.39 5.53 -0.76
N TYR A 330 -15.10 6.57 -0.33
CA TYR A 330 -16.23 7.12 -1.07
C TYR A 330 -15.81 7.74 -2.41
N ARG A 331 -14.68 8.45 -2.44
CA ARG A 331 -14.14 9.02 -3.68
C ARG A 331 -13.71 7.91 -4.64
N THR A 332 -12.99 6.90 -4.14
CA THR A 332 -12.60 5.71 -4.91
C THR A 332 -13.82 4.98 -5.47
N ALA A 333 -14.88 4.80 -4.69
CA ALA A 333 -16.14 4.23 -5.16
C ALA A 333 -16.80 5.05 -6.28
N PHE A 334 -16.86 6.38 -6.12
CA PHE A 334 -17.40 7.27 -7.13
C PHE A 334 -16.58 7.23 -8.44
N TYR A 335 -15.26 7.20 -8.33
CA TYR A 335 -14.36 7.09 -9.49
C TYR A 335 -14.56 5.74 -10.18
N ALA A 336 -14.56 4.64 -9.42
CA ALA A 336 -14.74 3.29 -9.94
C ALA A 336 -16.06 3.13 -10.70
N TYR A 337 -17.16 3.62 -10.14
CA TYR A 337 -18.47 3.59 -10.79
C TYR A 337 -18.46 4.38 -12.11
N ASN A 338 -17.91 5.59 -12.13
CA ASN A 338 -17.87 6.42 -13.32
C ASN A 338 -16.90 5.89 -14.38
N LEU A 339 -15.81 5.23 -13.98
CA LEU A 339 -14.91 4.52 -14.89
C LEU A 339 -15.64 3.34 -15.54
N ALA A 340 -16.31 2.48 -14.77
CA ALA A 340 -17.05 1.35 -15.32
C ALA A 340 -18.21 1.80 -16.23
N LYS A 341 -18.96 2.84 -15.82
CA LYS A 341 -20.09 3.39 -16.57
C LYS A 341 -19.67 3.99 -17.90
N ASN A 342 -18.61 4.79 -17.92
CA ASN A 342 -18.27 5.61 -19.08
C ASN A 342 -17.17 4.99 -19.96
N LEU A 343 -16.21 4.26 -19.37
CA LEU A 343 -15.06 3.72 -20.08
C LEU A 343 -15.21 2.20 -20.35
N SER A 344 -15.60 1.40 -19.36
CA SER A 344 -15.71 -0.06 -19.53
C SER A 344 -17.03 -0.51 -20.16
N ARG A 345 -18.11 0.29 -20.01
CA ARG A 345 -19.48 0.05 -20.52
C ARG A 345 -20.14 -1.28 -20.09
N LYS A 346 -19.54 -2.02 -19.16
CA LYS A 346 -20.11 -3.24 -18.57
C LYS A 346 -21.07 -2.86 -17.45
N LYS A 347 -22.36 -2.80 -17.76
CA LYS A 347 -23.40 -2.46 -16.76
C LYS A 347 -23.46 -3.46 -15.61
N GLU A 348 -23.07 -4.71 -15.89
CA GLU A 348 -23.14 -5.83 -14.98
C GLU A 348 -22.16 -5.75 -13.80
N ILE A 349 -21.15 -4.89 -13.85
CA ILE A 349 -20.15 -4.76 -12.76
C ILE A 349 -20.32 -3.49 -11.93
N LEU A 350 -21.27 -2.61 -12.29
CA LEU A 350 -21.40 -1.27 -11.71
C LEU A 350 -21.57 -1.30 -10.19
N ASP A 351 -22.43 -2.20 -9.70
CA ASP A 351 -22.68 -2.33 -8.26
C ASP A 351 -21.43 -2.84 -7.53
N ASP A 352 -20.67 -3.76 -8.15
CA ASP A 352 -19.51 -4.41 -7.54
C ASP A 352 -18.30 -3.49 -7.51
N VAL A 353 -18.08 -2.68 -8.55
CA VAL A 353 -16.96 -1.71 -8.56
C VAL A 353 -17.21 -0.56 -7.60
N TYR A 354 -18.47 -0.14 -7.43
CA TYR A 354 -18.81 0.91 -6.46
C TYR A 354 -18.55 0.41 -5.04
N VAL A 355 -19.11 -0.75 -4.67
CA VAL A 355 -18.93 -1.30 -3.33
C VAL A 355 -17.51 -1.82 -3.09
N GLY A 356 -16.87 -2.39 -4.11
CA GLY A 356 -15.45 -2.70 -4.06
C GLY A 356 -14.61 -1.47 -3.77
N GLY A 357 -14.93 -0.31 -4.38
CA GLY A 357 -14.26 0.96 -4.07
C GLY A 357 -14.51 1.47 -2.65
N ILE A 358 -15.70 1.26 -2.09
CA ILE A 358 -15.97 1.60 -0.68
C ILE A 358 -15.15 0.72 0.27
N LEU A 359 -15.08 -0.58 -0.04
CA LEU A 359 -14.57 -1.59 0.88
C LEU A 359 -13.09 -1.93 0.69
N HIS A 360 -12.44 -1.48 -0.38
CA HIS A 360 -11.07 -1.92 -0.73
C HIS A 360 -10.07 -1.75 0.43
N ASP A 361 -10.18 -0.64 1.18
CA ASP A 361 -9.32 -0.30 2.30
C ASP A 361 -9.91 -0.68 3.68
N MET A 362 -10.96 -1.52 3.72
CA MET A 362 -11.60 -1.90 4.99
C MET A 362 -10.63 -2.56 5.98
N GLY A 363 -9.60 -3.25 5.49
CA GLY A 363 -8.54 -3.82 6.34
C GLY A 363 -7.75 -2.76 7.10
N LYS A 364 -7.55 -1.56 6.54
CA LYS A 364 -6.90 -0.43 7.24
C LYS A 364 -7.76 0.06 8.40
N ILE A 365 -9.07 0.11 8.18
CA ILE A 365 -10.04 0.54 9.19
C ILE A 365 -10.10 -0.47 10.34
N ILE A 366 -10.13 -1.77 10.02
CA ILE A 366 -10.11 -2.86 11.01
C ILE A 366 -8.82 -2.84 11.82
N PHE A 367 -7.68 -2.74 11.14
CA PHE A 367 -6.39 -2.66 11.83
C PHE A 367 -6.35 -1.48 12.80
N SER A 368 -6.88 -0.34 12.38
CA SER A 368 -6.95 0.86 13.21
C SER A 368 -7.90 0.74 14.40
N SER A 369 -8.98 -0.03 14.27
CA SER A 369 -9.95 -0.22 15.35
C SER A 369 -9.53 -1.28 16.38
N VAL A 370 -8.79 -2.32 15.95
CA VAL A 370 -8.28 -3.37 16.83
C VAL A 370 -7.03 -2.92 17.58
N HIS A 371 -6.18 -2.09 16.98
CA HIS A 371 -4.93 -1.61 17.59
C HIS A 371 -4.87 -0.06 17.68
N PRO A 372 -5.81 0.60 18.38
CA PRO A 372 -5.86 2.06 18.43
C PRO A 372 -4.62 2.67 19.10
N ASP A 373 -4.06 2.01 20.11
CA ASP A 373 -2.84 2.46 20.80
C ASP A 373 -1.60 2.36 19.90
N LEU A 374 -1.49 1.31 19.10
CA LEU A 374 -0.42 1.14 18.12
C LEU A 374 -0.52 2.24 17.04
N MET A 375 -1.71 2.50 16.52
CA MET A 375 -1.93 3.58 15.55
C MET A 375 -1.64 4.96 16.15
N ASN A 376 -1.99 5.21 17.40
CA ASN A 376 -1.65 6.45 18.09
C ASN A 376 -0.14 6.62 18.24
N LYS A 377 0.58 5.56 18.61
CA LYS A 377 2.04 5.57 18.69
C LYS A 377 2.68 5.80 17.31
N ILE A 378 2.22 5.11 16.27
CA ILE A 378 2.63 5.31 14.88
C ILE A 378 2.42 6.76 14.44
N ASN A 379 1.22 7.31 14.69
CA ASN A 379 0.87 8.67 14.30
C ASN A 379 1.68 9.72 15.06
N SER A 380 1.95 9.49 16.35
CA SER A 380 2.84 10.34 17.15
C SER A 380 4.26 10.32 16.57
N PHE A 381 4.77 9.14 16.25
CA PHE A 381 6.07 8.97 15.63
C PHE A 381 6.14 9.64 14.26
N CYS A 382 5.14 9.46 13.39
CA CYS A 382 5.08 10.11 12.08
C CYS A 382 5.05 11.65 12.19
N ARG A 383 4.25 12.19 13.12
CA ARG A 383 4.22 13.63 13.42
C ARG A 383 5.57 14.14 13.90
N ASP A 384 6.14 13.52 14.92
CA ASP A 384 7.41 13.93 15.53
C ASP A 384 8.58 13.83 14.54
N LYS A 385 8.43 12.97 13.53
CA LYS A 385 9.44 12.71 12.51
C LYS A 385 9.11 13.36 11.17
N ALA A 386 8.05 14.15 11.03
CA ALA A 386 7.62 14.74 9.75
C ALA A 386 7.61 13.72 8.59
N ILE A 387 7.29 12.46 8.90
CA ILE A 387 7.08 11.41 7.91
C ILE A 387 5.59 11.48 7.58
N PRO A 388 5.21 11.60 6.29
CA PRO A 388 3.81 11.49 5.90
C PRO A 388 3.23 10.19 6.48
N SER A 389 2.17 10.29 7.30
CA SER A 389 1.58 9.13 7.97
C SER A 389 1.14 8.07 6.95
N GLU A 390 0.70 8.52 5.78
CA GLU A 390 0.37 7.74 4.59
C GLU A 390 1.48 6.76 4.18
N ILE A 391 2.76 7.15 4.25
CA ILE A 391 3.88 6.27 3.88
C ILE A 391 4.01 5.11 4.88
N PHE A 392 3.79 5.36 6.16
CA PHE A 392 3.86 4.32 7.18
C PHE A 392 2.58 3.47 7.21
N GLU A 393 1.42 4.09 7.01
CA GLU A 393 0.14 3.41 6.82
C GLU A 393 0.21 2.47 5.62
N ASP A 394 0.78 2.90 4.49
CA ASP A 394 1.02 2.04 3.32
C ASP A 394 2.10 0.98 3.56
N LEU A 395 3.04 1.17 4.50
CA LEU A 395 4.07 0.18 4.83
C LEU A 395 3.61 -0.87 5.85
N ALA A 396 2.87 -0.45 6.87
CA ALA A 396 2.35 -1.32 7.93
C ALA A 396 1.03 -1.98 7.52
N ALA A 397 0.17 -1.25 6.80
CA ALA A 397 -1.08 -1.78 6.28
C ALA A 397 -0.87 -2.42 4.91
N GLY A 398 -0.07 -1.86 4.00
CA GLY A 398 0.04 -2.28 2.58
C GLY A 398 0.30 -3.77 2.32
N LEU A 399 0.95 -4.45 3.25
CA LEU A 399 1.35 -5.86 3.09
C LEU A 399 0.45 -6.87 3.81
N ASN A 400 -0.63 -6.40 4.45
CA ASN A 400 -1.66 -7.30 5.02
C ASN A 400 -3.09 -6.72 5.02
N HIS A 401 -3.35 -5.44 4.78
CA HIS A 401 -4.72 -4.88 4.87
C HIS A 401 -5.65 -5.42 3.78
N SER A 402 -5.16 -5.58 2.55
CA SER A 402 -5.94 -6.17 1.47
C SER A 402 -6.26 -7.64 1.76
N GLU A 403 -5.34 -8.35 2.41
CA GLU A 403 -5.52 -9.75 2.81
C GLU A 403 -6.42 -9.91 4.04
N ILE A 404 -6.17 -9.15 5.11
CA ILE A 404 -7.02 -9.06 6.31
C ILE A 404 -8.43 -8.66 5.90
N GLY A 405 -8.57 -7.63 5.07
CA GLY A 405 -9.86 -7.19 4.54
C GLY A 405 -10.56 -8.30 3.75
N ALA A 406 -9.83 -9.01 2.89
CA ALA A 406 -10.37 -10.12 2.11
C ALA A 406 -10.79 -11.31 2.99
N MET A 407 -9.98 -11.70 3.98
CA MET A 407 -10.29 -12.78 4.91
C MET A 407 -11.53 -12.46 5.76
N ILE A 408 -11.70 -11.20 6.16
CA ILE A 408 -12.89 -10.76 6.90
C ILE A 408 -14.11 -10.77 5.99
N ALA A 409 -13.97 -10.28 4.75
CA ALA A 409 -15.02 -10.36 3.75
C ALA A 409 -15.43 -11.81 3.46
N GLU A 410 -14.48 -12.74 3.39
CA GLU A 410 -14.72 -14.20 3.28
C GLU A 410 -15.50 -14.72 4.50
N ASN A 411 -15.07 -14.39 5.72
CA ASN A 411 -15.76 -14.78 6.95
C ASN A 411 -17.18 -14.20 7.04
N TRP A 412 -17.39 -13.01 6.50
CA TRP A 412 -18.72 -12.37 6.40
C TRP A 412 -19.52 -12.84 5.18
N ASN A 413 -19.03 -13.82 4.41
CA ASN A 413 -19.67 -14.40 3.23
C ASN A 413 -19.98 -13.35 2.14
N PHE A 414 -19.04 -12.45 1.88
CA PHE A 414 -19.17 -11.48 0.79
C PHE A 414 -19.05 -12.20 -0.57
N PRO A 415 -19.61 -11.64 -1.66
CA PRO A 415 -19.44 -12.17 -3.00
C PRO A 415 -17.97 -12.18 -3.43
N GLU A 416 -17.57 -13.19 -4.21
CA GLU A 416 -16.18 -13.34 -4.70
C GLU A 416 -15.66 -12.09 -5.42
N ALA A 417 -16.52 -11.38 -6.17
CA ALA A 417 -16.12 -10.14 -6.83
C ALA A 417 -15.63 -9.07 -5.85
N LEU A 418 -16.28 -8.93 -4.69
CA LEU A 418 -15.89 -7.98 -3.65
C LEU A 418 -14.62 -8.44 -2.91
N ILE A 419 -14.54 -9.74 -2.58
CA ILE A 419 -13.36 -10.32 -1.95
C ILE A 419 -12.12 -10.09 -2.82
N ASN A 420 -12.22 -10.36 -4.13
CA ASN A 420 -11.11 -10.17 -5.07
C ASN A 420 -10.79 -8.69 -5.27
N ALA A 421 -11.78 -7.80 -5.29
CA ALA A 421 -11.56 -6.35 -5.31
C ALA A 421 -10.75 -5.91 -4.09
N ILE A 422 -11.11 -6.37 -2.88
CA ILE A 422 -10.37 -6.05 -1.65
C ILE A 422 -8.96 -6.67 -1.67
N LYS A 423 -8.82 -7.93 -2.09
CA LYS A 423 -7.54 -8.65 -2.04
C LYS A 423 -6.50 -8.10 -3.02
N TYR A 424 -6.90 -7.82 -4.27
CA TYR A 424 -5.98 -7.56 -5.38
C TYR A 424 -5.94 -6.09 -5.82
N HIS A 425 -6.53 -5.15 -5.08
CA HIS A 425 -6.53 -3.72 -5.46
C HIS A 425 -5.14 -3.06 -5.42
N HIS A 426 -4.09 -3.71 -4.91
CA HIS A 426 -2.69 -3.28 -5.07
C HIS A 426 -1.92 -4.11 -6.11
N THR A 427 -2.38 -5.32 -6.40
CA THR A 427 -1.74 -6.29 -7.30
C THR A 427 -2.71 -6.77 -8.39
N PRO A 428 -3.22 -5.85 -9.24
CA PRO A 428 -4.32 -6.15 -10.16
C PRO A 428 -3.98 -7.28 -11.14
N HIS A 429 -2.72 -7.40 -11.57
CA HIS A 429 -2.25 -8.47 -12.46
C HIS A 429 -2.42 -9.89 -11.88
N SER A 430 -2.46 -10.02 -10.55
CA SER A 430 -2.66 -11.29 -9.84
C SER A 430 -4.14 -11.69 -9.74
N ALA A 431 -5.07 -10.83 -10.14
CA ALA A 431 -6.50 -11.11 -10.06
C ALA A 431 -6.94 -12.24 -11.02
N PRO A 432 -7.80 -13.17 -10.56
CA PRO A 432 -8.37 -14.22 -11.40
C PRO A 432 -9.14 -13.63 -12.59
N PRO A 433 -9.06 -14.24 -13.80
CA PRO A 433 -9.68 -13.70 -15.01
C PRO A 433 -11.16 -13.28 -14.88
N PRO A 434 -12.05 -14.02 -14.17
CA PRO A 434 -13.45 -13.63 -14.03
C PRO A 434 -13.68 -12.29 -13.30
N PHE A 435 -12.74 -11.87 -12.45
CA PHE A 435 -12.89 -10.70 -11.58
C PHE A 435 -12.04 -9.50 -12.00
N ARG A 436 -11.20 -9.66 -13.03
CA ARG A 436 -10.25 -8.62 -13.47
C ARG A 436 -10.93 -7.29 -13.77
N ASP A 437 -12.10 -7.29 -14.40
CA ASP A 437 -12.78 -6.03 -14.70
C ASP A 437 -13.11 -5.23 -13.42
N VAL A 438 -13.57 -5.92 -12.37
CA VAL A 438 -13.89 -5.28 -11.09
C VAL A 438 -12.61 -4.79 -10.43
N VAL A 439 -11.60 -5.66 -10.31
CA VAL A 439 -10.31 -5.33 -9.68
C VAL A 439 -9.60 -4.20 -10.41
N TYR A 440 -9.51 -4.24 -11.73
CA TYR A 440 -8.84 -3.22 -12.54
C TYR A 440 -9.54 -1.87 -12.41
N THR A 441 -10.87 -1.87 -12.33
CA THR A 441 -11.64 -0.64 -12.14
C THR A 441 -11.40 -0.03 -10.76
N VAL A 442 -11.43 -0.84 -9.70
CA VAL A 442 -11.17 -0.39 -8.33
C VAL A 442 -9.72 0.08 -8.17
N TYR A 443 -8.75 -0.67 -8.70
CA TYR A 443 -7.34 -0.28 -8.75
C TYR A 443 -7.15 1.08 -9.43
N LEU A 444 -7.70 1.26 -10.64
CA LEU A 444 -7.53 2.51 -11.39
C LEU A 444 -8.21 3.69 -10.66
N ALA A 445 -9.37 3.47 -10.06
CA ALA A 445 -10.04 4.48 -9.26
C ALA A 445 -9.21 4.93 -8.06
N ASN A 446 -8.61 3.97 -7.34
CA ASN A 446 -7.72 4.26 -6.23
C ASN A 446 -6.47 5.04 -6.70
N ALA A 447 -5.83 4.56 -7.76
CA ALA A 447 -4.68 5.23 -8.37
C ALA A 447 -4.99 6.69 -8.77
N LEU A 448 -6.17 6.96 -9.35
CA LEU A 448 -6.59 8.32 -9.71
C LEU A 448 -6.80 9.21 -8.48
N CYS A 449 -7.19 8.66 -7.33
CA CYS A 449 -7.23 9.42 -6.07
C CYS A 449 -5.80 9.82 -5.65
N HIS A 450 -4.82 8.93 -5.78
CA HIS A 450 -3.43 9.26 -5.52
C HIS A 450 -2.84 10.24 -6.55
N VAL A 451 -3.26 10.20 -7.83
CA VAL A 451 -2.84 11.19 -8.84
C VAL A 451 -3.24 12.61 -8.38
N ARG A 452 -4.44 12.73 -7.81
CA ARG A 452 -4.94 13.99 -7.23
C ARG A 452 -4.15 14.41 -5.98
N ASP A 453 -4.03 13.50 -5.02
CA ASP A 453 -3.56 13.83 -3.66
C ASP A 453 -2.03 13.86 -3.53
N ALA A 454 -1.34 12.93 -4.19
CA ALA A 454 0.10 12.72 -4.08
C ALA A 454 0.87 13.05 -5.37
N GLY A 455 0.16 13.42 -6.45
CA GLY A 455 0.78 13.82 -7.72
C GLY A 455 1.48 12.69 -8.46
N ILE A 456 1.09 11.43 -8.22
CA ILE A 456 1.68 10.27 -8.90
C ILE A 456 1.45 10.35 -10.43
N GLY A 457 2.45 9.94 -11.21
CA GLY A 457 2.39 9.93 -12.68
C GLY A 457 1.87 8.61 -13.26
N MET A 458 1.49 8.60 -14.54
CA MET A 458 1.00 7.41 -15.25
C MET A 458 1.96 6.23 -15.19
N GLU A 459 3.27 6.47 -15.06
CA GLU A 459 4.30 5.44 -14.92
C GLU A 459 4.16 4.58 -13.64
N GLN A 460 3.40 5.05 -12.64
CA GLN A 460 3.15 4.33 -11.39
C GLN A 460 1.89 3.47 -11.44
N ILE A 461 1.13 3.52 -12.53
CA ILE A 461 -0.10 2.76 -12.72
C ILE A 461 0.20 1.52 -13.56
N ASP A 462 -0.33 0.36 -13.15
CA ASP A 462 -0.11 -0.92 -13.82
C ASP A 462 -0.42 -0.81 -15.34
N PRO A 463 0.56 -1.08 -16.23
CA PRO A 463 0.39 -0.92 -17.67
C PRO A 463 -0.74 -1.78 -18.25
N SER A 464 -1.02 -2.94 -17.66
CA SER A 464 -2.12 -3.81 -18.11
C SER A 464 -3.48 -3.19 -17.81
N VAL A 465 -3.59 -2.45 -16.72
CA VAL A 465 -4.81 -1.71 -16.35
C VAL A 465 -5.00 -0.51 -17.29
N LEU A 466 -3.95 0.30 -17.49
CA LEU A 466 -3.99 1.43 -18.44
C LEU A 466 -4.40 0.97 -19.85
N ALA A 467 -3.84 -0.15 -20.32
CA ALA A 467 -4.21 -0.75 -21.60
C ALA A 467 -5.69 -1.20 -21.65
N SER A 468 -6.21 -1.80 -20.57
CA SER A 468 -7.62 -2.22 -20.48
C SER A 468 -8.59 -1.03 -20.61
N PHE A 469 -8.22 0.13 -20.07
CA PHE A 469 -9.00 1.36 -20.16
C PHE A 469 -8.66 2.24 -21.37
N LYS A 470 -7.73 1.79 -22.23
CA LYS A 470 -7.25 2.53 -23.41
C LYS A 470 -6.66 3.91 -23.07
N ILE A 471 -6.04 4.02 -21.90
CA ILE A 471 -5.32 5.22 -21.47
C ILE A 471 -3.87 5.07 -21.95
N VAL A 472 -3.47 5.91 -22.90
CA VAL A 472 -2.17 5.82 -23.59
C VAL A 472 -1.28 7.04 -23.35
N THR A 473 -1.81 8.13 -22.80
CA THR A 473 -1.03 9.34 -22.47
C THR A 473 -1.33 9.87 -21.07
N GLU A 474 -0.32 10.51 -20.46
CA GLU A 474 -0.44 11.24 -19.20
C GLU A 474 -1.56 12.30 -19.25
N GLU A 475 -1.70 12.98 -20.38
CA GLU A 475 -2.76 13.98 -20.60
C GLU A 475 -4.16 13.37 -20.53
N GLN A 476 -4.35 12.16 -21.08
CA GLN A 476 -5.62 11.45 -20.96
C GLN A 476 -5.92 11.08 -19.52
N LEU A 477 -4.92 10.58 -18.78
CA LEU A 477 -5.05 10.23 -17.37
C LEU A 477 -5.48 11.45 -16.54
N ARG A 478 -4.77 12.58 -16.68
CA ARG A 478 -5.09 13.84 -15.98
C ARG A 478 -6.45 14.41 -16.37
N THR A 479 -6.83 14.29 -17.64
CA THR A 479 -8.16 14.71 -18.09
C THR A 479 -9.27 13.87 -17.46
N ILE A 480 -9.07 12.56 -17.32
CA ILE A 480 -10.02 11.65 -16.66
C ILE A 480 -10.11 12.00 -15.17
N GLU A 481 -8.97 12.11 -14.49
CA GLU A 481 -8.87 12.48 -13.07
C GLU A 481 -9.63 13.79 -12.79
N SER A 482 -9.29 14.87 -13.47
CA SER A 482 -9.89 16.19 -13.24
C SER A 482 -11.40 16.21 -13.50
N ARG A 483 -11.87 15.45 -14.50
CA ARG A 483 -13.32 15.32 -14.77
C ARG A 483 -14.05 14.57 -13.67
N LEU A 484 -13.44 13.53 -13.12
CA LEU A 484 -13.99 12.75 -12.02
C LEU A 484 -13.99 13.58 -10.73
N ASP A 485 -12.92 14.28 -10.42
CA ASP A 485 -12.83 15.13 -9.22
C ASP A 485 -13.86 16.27 -9.25
N ALA A 486 -13.97 16.96 -10.40
CA ALA A 486 -14.98 18.00 -10.58
C ALA A 486 -16.42 17.45 -10.48
N ALA A 487 -16.65 16.20 -10.89
CA ALA A 487 -17.95 15.55 -10.74
C ALA A 487 -18.23 15.17 -9.28
N PHE A 488 -17.24 14.65 -8.56
CA PHE A 488 -17.33 14.31 -7.14
C PHE A 488 -17.60 15.55 -6.27
N ALA A 489 -16.92 16.66 -6.55
CA ALA A 489 -17.13 17.92 -5.84
C ALA A 489 -18.57 18.43 -5.99
N ARG A 490 -19.16 18.32 -7.19
CA ARG A 490 -20.57 18.71 -7.43
C ARG A 490 -21.57 17.83 -6.66
N GLU A 491 -21.29 16.54 -6.53
CA GLU A 491 -22.15 15.61 -5.80
C GLU A 491 -22.07 15.80 -4.28
N SER A 492 -20.87 16.10 -3.78
CA SER A 492 -20.64 16.36 -2.36
C SER A 492 -21.35 17.63 -1.87
N VAL A 493 -21.44 18.66 -2.72
CA VAL A 493 -22.16 19.92 -2.41
C VAL A 493 -23.69 19.77 -2.51
N ALA A 494 -24.20 18.84 -3.33
CA ALA A 494 -25.64 18.57 -3.46
C ALA A 494 -26.21 17.66 -2.35
N SER A 495 -25.32 17.08 -1.53
CA SER A 495 -25.63 16.13 -0.45
C SER A 495 -25.69 16.79 0.94
N ILE A 496 -25.44 18.10 1.01
CA ILE A 496 -25.63 19.00 2.16
C ILE A 496 -26.86 19.85 1.85
#